data_AF-M8C5M9-F1
#
_entry.id   AF-M8C5M9-F1
#
_cell.length_a   1.000
_cell.length_b   1.000
_cell.length_c   1.000
_cell.angle_alpha   90.00
_cell.angle_beta   90.00
_cell.angle_gamma   90.00
#
_symmetry.space_group_name_H-M   'P 1'
#
loop_
_entity.id
_entity.type
_entity.pdbx_description
1 polymer ?
#
loop_
_entity_poly.entity_id
_entity_poly.type
_entity_poly.pdbx_seq_one_letter_code
_entity_poly.pdbx_strand_id
1 'polypeptide(L)'
;MPQGGVVHPCVGFWMGYLRCMLRNRVSLYFVLAGDGDSDTDSPPTTPLAPDKGSLVTELISCLEAVLEEQSAALAFPGLRHIFMLNNTSAILRRAVRSDLSMPLPPSWVLAREERMEGYIKGYLQMSWGPVVARLDG
;
A
#
# COMPACT_ATOMS: atom_id res chain seq x y z
N MET A 1 5.65 -19.18 0.38
CA MET A 1 6.39 -18.01 0.89
C MET A 1 7.74 -17.95 0.19
N PRO A 2 8.15 -16.81 -0.39
CA PRO A 2 9.53 -16.64 -0.85
C PRO A 2 10.49 -16.81 0.35
N GLN A 3 11.66 -17.43 0.13
CA GLN A 3 12.59 -17.83 1.21
C GLN A 3 13.38 -16.66 1.86
N GLY A 4 12.83 -15.43 1.86
CA GLY A 4 13.35 -14.34 2.67
C GLY A 4 13.34 -12.99 1.97
N GLY A 5 12.66 -12.01 2.58
CA GLY A 5 12.76 -10.57 2.32
C GLY A 5 12.36 -10.05 0.93
N VAL A 6 12.35 -10.87 -0.11
CA VAL A 6 12.03 -10.46 -1.48
C VAL A 6 10.57 -10.04 -1.66
N VAL A 7 10.34 -9.23 -2.69
CA VAL A 7 9.00 -8.74 -3.06
C VAL A 7 8.05 -9.93 -3.26
N HIS A 8 6.92 -9.90 -2.57
CA HIS A 8 5.92 -10.96 -2.67
C HIS A 8 5.28 -10.95 -4.07
N PRO A 9 5.10 -12.12 -4.72
CA PRO A 9 4.52 -12.20 -6.07
C PRO A 9 3.15 -11.51 -6.21
N CYS A 10 2.36 -11.49 -5.12
CA CYS A 10 1.06 -10.81 -5.10
C CYS A 10 1.16 -9.31 -5.41
N VAL A 11 2.27 -8.64 -5.07
CA VAL A 11 2.46 -7.23 -5.37
C VAL A 11 2.51 -7.00 -6.87
N GLY A 12 3.23 -7.85 -7.60
CA GLY A 12 3.28 -7.76 -9.06
C GLY A 12 1.91 -7.98 -9.69
N PHE A 13 1.19 -9.00 -9.23
CA PHE A 13 -0.14 -9.34 -9.70
C PHE A 13 -1.15 -8.21 -9.44
N TRP A 14 -1.30 -7.78 -8.19
CA TRP A 14 -2.29 -6.77 -7.80
C TRP A 14 -1.98 -5.39 -8.38
N MET A 15 -0.73 -4.95 -8.40
CA MET A 15 -0.37 -3.68 -9.03
C MET A 15 -0.58 -3.70 -10.55
N GLY A 16 -0.43 -4.87 -11.20
CA GLY A 16 -0.80 -5.05 -12.59
C GLY A 16 -2.32 -4.96 -12.81
N TYR A 17 -3.09 -5.63 -11.95
CA TYR A 17 -4.54 -5.61 -11.99
C TYR A 17 -5.11 -4.20 -11.76
N LEU A 18 -4.63 -3.48 -10.74
CA LEU A 18 -5.00 -2.09 -10.45
C LEU A 18 -4.75 -1.17 -11.64
N ARG A 19 -3.61 -1.34 -12.32
CA ARG A 19 -3.28 -0.59 -13.54
C ARG A 19 -4.28 -0.89 -14.67
N CYS A 20 -4.62 -2.16 -14.90
CA CYS A 20 -5.61 -2.54 -15.90
C CYS A 20 -7.00 -1.98 -15.58
N MET A 21 -7.41 -2.02 -14.31
CA MET A 21 -8.66 -1.43 -13.84
C MET A 21 -8.73 0.07 -14.17
N LEU A 22 -7.69 0.85 -13.84
CA LEU A 22 -7.66 2.28 -14.15
C LEU A 22 -7.68 2.62 -15.63
N ARG A 23 -7.28 1.69 -16.50
CA ARG A 23 -7.40 1.87 -17.96
C ARG A 23 -8.86 1.95 -18.40
N ASN A 24 -9.76 1.27 -17.68
CA ASN A 24 -11.21 1.29 -17.87
C ASN A 24 -11.94 2.12 -16.80
N ARG A 25 -11.27 3.14 -16.24
CA ARG A 25 -11.77 3.94 -15.12
C ARG A 25 -13.19 4.48 -15.32
N VAL A 26 -13.55 4.88 -16.56
CA VAL A 26 -14.89 5.42 -16.86
C VAL A 26 -15.98 4.39 -16.54
N SER A 27 -15.81 3.15 -17.00
CA SER A 27 -16.75 2.06 -16.70
C SER A 27 -16.79 1.72 -15.21
N LEU A 28 -15.61 1.72 -14.54
CA LEU A 28 -15.56 1.51 -13.09
C LEU A 28 -16.33 2.60 -12.33
N TYR A 29 -16.24 3.86 -12.75
CA TYR A 29 -17.02 4.94 -12.15
C TYR A 29 -18.52 4.75 -12.35
N PHE A 30 -18.97 4.31 -13.53
CA PHE A 30 -20.38 4.03 -13.74
C PHE A 30 -20.90 2.88 -12.86
N VAL A 31 -20.11 1.83 -12.69
CA VAL A 31 -20.47 0.71 -11.80
C VAL A 31 -20.51 1.15 -10.34
N LEU A 32 -19.53 1.95 -9.90
CA LEU A 32 -19.44 2.43 -8.51
C LEU A 32 -20.43 3.55 -8.19
N ALA A 33 -20.81 4.37 -9.18
CA ALA A 33 -21.81 5.42 -9.02
C ALA A 33 -23.25 4.89 -9.15
N GLY A 34 -23.43 3.68 -9.68
CA GLY A 34 -24.73 3.07 -9.95
C GLY A 34 -25.48 2.51 -8.73
N ASP A 35 -24.94 2.66 -7.52
CA ASP A 35 -25.54 2.14 -6.27
C ASP A 35 -26.10 3.27 -5.37
N GLY A 36 -26.06 4.52 -5.84
CA GLY A 36 -26.69 5.65 -5.18
C GLY A 36 -28.15 5.77 -5.57
N ASP A 37 -29.01 4.92 -4.99
CA ASP A 37 -30.46 5.10 -5.03
C ASP A 37 -30.80 6.41 -4.29
N SER A 38 -30.94 7.49 -5.06
CA SER A 38 -31.27 8.81 -4.57
C SER A 38 -32.76 8.90 -4.29
N ASP A 39 -33.19 8.22 -3.22
CA ASP A 39 -34.52 8.39 -2.64
C ASP A 39 -34.38 9.19 -1.34
N THR A 40 -33.92 10.45 -1.45
CA THR A 40 -34.06 11.43 -0.37
C THR A 40 -34.26 12.84 -0.93
N ASP A 41 -35.49 13.30 -0.76
CA ASP A 41 -36.01 14.63 -1.09
C ASP A 41 -35.39 15.70 -0.16
N SER A 42 -34.12 16.04 -0.39
CA SER A 42 -33.40 17.08 0.37
C SER A 42 -32.42 17.85 -0.52
N PRO A 43 -32.25 19.17 -0.32
CA PRO A 43 -31.53 20.02 -1.26
C PRO A 43 -30.04 19.65 -1.32
N PRO A 44 -29.40 19.76 -2.51
CA PRO A 44 -28.09 19.18 -2.74
C PRO A 44 -27.01 20.03 -2.10
N THR A 45 -26.62 19.68 -0.88
CA THR A 45 -25.33 20.12 -0.33
C THR A 45 -24.34 19.01 -0.61
N THR A 46 -23.39 19.30 -1.51
CA THR A 46 -22.24 18.49 -1.95
C THR A 46 -22.54 17.20 -2.74
N PRO A 47 -22.12 17.11 -4.02
CA PRO A 47 -22.09 15.82 -4.71
C PRO A 47 -20.94 15.02 -4.12
N LEU A 48 -21.26 14.01 -3.32
CA LEU A 48 -20.34 12.98 -2.86
C LEU A 48 -20.00 12.07 -4.05
N ALA A 49 -19.23 12.60 -5.00
CA ALA A 49 -18.56 11.75 -5.97
C ALA A 49 -17.60 10.85 -5.17
N PRO A 50 -17.61 9.52 -5.36
CA PRO A 50 -16.60 8.65 -4.75
C PRO A 50 -15.24 9.18 -5.21
N ASP A 51 -14.48 9.68 -4.23
CA ASP A 51 -13.23 10.37 -4.52
C ASP A 51 -12.31 9.37 -5.22
N LYS A 52 -11.93 9.68 -6.46
CA LYS A 52 -11.21 8.76 -7.36
C LYS A 52 -9.90 8.29 -6.73
N GLY A 53 -9.34 9.14 -5.88
CA GLY A 53 -8.18 8.83 -5.08
C GLY A 53 -8.45 7.90 -3.93
N SER A 54 -9.66 7.86 -3.34
CA SER A 54 -9.95 6.98 -2.21
C SER A 54 -9.85 5.52 -2.61
N LEU A 55 -10.51 5.08 -3.68
CA LEU A 55 -10.56 3.65 -4.02
C LEU A 55 -9.19 3.04 -4.35
N VAL A 56 -8.38 3.71 -5.17
CA VAL A 56 -7.04 3.20 -5.51
C VAL A 56 -6.15 3.19 -4.26
N THR A 57 -6.27 4.22 -3.42
CA THR A 57 -5.51 4.32 -2.17
C THR A 57 -5.95 3.24 -1.17
N GLU A 58 -7.25 2.95 -1.08
CA GLU A 58 -7.84 1.88 -0.27
C GLU A 58 -7.37 0.51 -0.75
N LEU A 59 -7.47 0.20 -2.04
CA LEU A 59 -7.02 -1.07 -2.59
C LEU A 59 -5.51 -1.31 -2.37
N ILE A 60 -4.69 -0.28 -2.51
CA ILE A 60 -3.25 -0.40 -2.19
C ILE A 60 -3.06 -0.58 -0.67
N SER A 61 -3.85 0.07 0.17
CA SER A 61 -3.79 -0.11 1.63
C SER A 61 -4.22 -1.51 2.05
N CYS A 62 -5.22 -2.11 1.40
CA CYS A 62 -5.60 -3.51 1.59
C CYS A 62 -4.46 -4.46 1.21
N LEU A 63 -3.78 -4.21 0.09
CA LEU A 63 -2.60 -4.98 -0.31
C LEU A 63 -1.49 -4.88 0.75
N GLU A 64 -1.21 -3.68 1.25
CA GLU A 64 -0.23 -3.46 2.33
C GLU A 64 -0.61 -4.21 3.61
N ALA A 65 -1.89 -4.23 3.99
CA ALA A 65 -2.39 -4.97 5.16
C ALA A 65 -2.21 -6.49 5.01
N VAL A 66 -2.51 -7.05 3.84
CA VAL A 66 -2.28 -8.48 3.55
C VAL A 66 -0.80 -8.83 3.61
N LEU A 67 0.08 -7.94 3.14
CA LEU A 67 1.53 -8.13 3.25
C LEU A 67 1.98 -8.09 4.72
N GLU A 68 1.44 -7.18 5.52
CA GLU A 68 1.75 -7.11 6.95
C GLU A 68 1.33 -8.39 7.69
N GLU A 69 0.15 -8.94 7.37
CA GLU A 69 -0.30 -10.24 7.89
C GLU A 69 0.65 -11.37 7.47
N GLN A 70 1.03 -11.43 6.19
CA GLN A 70 1.98 -12.42 5.68
C GLN A 70 3.36 -12.30 6.33
N SER A 71 3.78 -11.08 6.65
CA SER A 71 5.08 -10.82 7.27
C SER A 71 5.18 -11.40 8.68
N ALA A 72 4.05 -11.60 9.37
CA ALA A 72 4.00 -12.22 10.69
C ALA A 72 4.40 -13.70 10.69
N ALA A 73 4.30 -14.38 9.53
CA ALA A 73 4.72 -15.77 9.39
C ALA A 73 6.25 -15.94 9.22
N LEU A 74 7.01 -14.83 9.13
CA LEU A 74 8.47 -14.88 9.00
C LEU A 74 9.13 -15.24 10.34
N ALA A 75 10.08 -16.16 10.27
CA ALA A 75 10.75 -16.72 11.46
C ALA A 75 11.54 -15.68 12.28
N PHE A 76 12.02 -14.62 11.64
CA PHE A 76 12.86 -13.60 12.29
C PHE A 76 12.15 -12.24 12.28
N PRO A 77 12.00 -11.57 13.45
CA PRO A 77 11.40 -10.25 13.53
C PRO A 77 12.09 -9.19 12.66
N GLY A 78 13.43 -9.25 12.53
CA GLY A 78 14.17 -8.36 11.63
C GLY A 78 13.78 -8.56 10.15
N LEU A 79 13.50 -9.80 9.73
CA LEU A 79 13.12 -10.09 8.34
C LEU A 79 11.74 -9.54 7.98
N ARG A 80 10.82 -9.39 8.94
CA ARG A 80 9.54 -8.71 8.73
C ARG A 80 9.74 -7.28 8.22
N HIS A 81 10.66 -6.54 8.83
CA HIS A 81 10.95 -5.17 8.41
C HIS A 81 11.55 -5.11 7.00
N ILE A 82 12.48 -6.00 6.66
CA ILE A 82 13.04 -6.08 5.30
C ILE A 82 11.98 -6.46 4.27
N PHE A 83 11.11 -7.42 4.60
CA PHE A 83 10.00 -7.82 3.74
C PHE A 83 9.06 -6.64 3.48
N MET A 84 8.63 -5.93 4.52
CA MET A 84 7.75 -4.77 4.35
C MET A 84 8.43 -3.65 3.55
N LEU A 85 9.69 -3.33 3.87
CA LEU A 85 10.49 -2.35 3.12
C LEU A 85 10.53 -2.65 1.62
N ASN A 86 10.86 -3.89 1.25
CA ASN A 86 10.99 -4.29 -0.14
C ASN A 86 9.64 -4.24 -0.88
N ASN A 87 8.56 -4.67 -0.24
CA ASN A 87 7.23 -4.62 -0.84
C ASN A 87 6.71 -3.18 -0.97
N THR A 88 6.84 -2.34 0.06
CA THR A 88 6.45 -0.92 0.00
C THR A 88 7.24 -0.18 -1.09
N SER A 89 8.55 -0.40 -1.19
CA SER A 89 9.37 0.15 -2.28
C SER A 89 8.91 -0.34 -3.66
N ALA A 90 8.52 -1.61 -3.78
CA ALA A 90 8.03 -2.18 -5.02
C ALA A 90 6.66 -1.63 -5.44
N ILE A 91 5.77 -1.36 -4.48
CA ILE A 91 4.47 -0.72 -4.67
C ILE A 91 4.70 0.74 -5.09
N LEU A 92 5.48 1.51 -4.33
CA LEU A 92 5.80 2.92 -4.61
C LEU A 92 6.36 3.09 -6.02
N ARG A 93 7.39 2.32 -6.39
CA ARG A 93 7.98 2.38 -7.74
C ARG A 93 6.99 2.03 -8.84
N ARG A 94 6.06 1.11 -8.61
CA ARG A 94 5.04 0.73 -9.60
C ARG A 94 3.93 1.78 -9.71
N ALA A 95 3.53 2.37 -8.60
CA ALA A 95 2.53 3.44 -8.55
C ALA A 95 3.04 4.69 -9.29
N VAL A 96 4.24 5.17 -8.97
CA VAL A 96 4.85 6.37 -9.56
C VAL A 96 5.14 6.20 -11.06
N ARG A 97 5.58 5.02 -11.49
CA ARG A 97 5.92 4.74 -12.90
C ARG A 97 4.71 4.42 -13.79
N SER A 98 3.49 4.53 -13.27
CA SER A 98 2.27 4.24 -14.04
C SER A 98 1.20 5.31 -13.80
N ASP A 99 0.13 5.23 -14.58
CA ASP A 99 -1.04 6.10 -14.45
C ASP A 99 -1.76 5.96 -13.09
N LEU A 100 -1.31 5.03 -12.24
CA LEU A 100 -1.73 4.89 -10.84
C LEU A 100 -1.33 6.10 -9.99
N SER A 101 -0.41 6.98 -10.41
CA SER A 101 -0.05 8.18 -9.66
C SER A 101 -1.11 9.28 -9.70
N MET A 102 -1.86 9.39 -10.80
CA MET A 102 -2.88 10.43 -11.00
C MET A 102 -3.96 10.45 -9.90
N PRO A 103 -4.55 9.31 -9.49
CA PRO A 103 -5.56 9.33 -8.44
C PRO A 103 -4.97 9.49 -7.02
N LEU A 104 -3.67 9.33 -6.81
CA LEU A 104 -3.14 9.29 -5.44
C LEU A 104 -3.03 10.71 -4.83
N PRO A 105 -3.30 10.88 -3.53
CA PRO A 105 -3.14 12.17 -2.89
C PRO A 105 -1.67 12.61 -2.88
N PRO A 106 -1.36 13.92 -2.88
CA PRO A 106 0.01 14.43 -2.93
C PRO A 106 0.91 13.92 -1.78
N SER A 107 0.33 13.69 -0.61
CA SER A 107 1.04 13.18 0.58
C SER A 107 1.32 11.66 0.53
N TRP A 108 0.78 10.95 -0.46
CA TRP A 108 0.82 9.49 -0.51
C TRP A 108 2.25 8.95 -0.61
N VAL A 109 3.09 9.59 -1.42
CA VAL A 109 4.50 9.23 -1.60
C VAL A 109 5.27 9.42 -0.29
N LEU A 110 5.16 10.62 0.31
CA LEU A 110 5.83 10.97 1.55
C LEU A 110 5.46 9.99 2.68
N ALA A 111 4.18 9.66 2.83
CA ALA A 111 3.72 8.71 3.84
C ALA A 111 4.33 7.31 3.67
N ARG A 112 4.57 6.87 2.42
CA ARG A 112 5.26 5.59 2.16
C ARG A 112 6.76 5.67 2.44
N GLU A 113 7.40 6.79 2.13
CA GLU A 113 8.81 7.03 2.44
C GLU A 113 9.06 7.03 3.95
N GLU A 114 8.22 7.69 4.73
CA GLU A 114 8.27 7.67 6.20
C GLU A 114 8.10 6.25 6.77
N ARG A 115 7.17 5.45 6.23
CA ARG A 115 7.02 4.04 6.62
C ARG A 115 8.26 3.23 6.30
N MET A 116 8.86 3.42 5.13
CA MET A 116 10.10 2.74 4.74
C MET A 116 11.25 3.07 5.70
N GLU A 117 11.39 4.33 6.09
CA GLU A 117 12.36 4.74 7.12
C GLU A 117 12.09 4.05 8.47
N GLY A 118 10.82 3.94 8.86
CA GLY A 118 10.41 3.18 10.04
C GLY A 118 10.83 1.70 9.97
N TYR A 119 10.68 1.05 8.81
CA TYR A 119 11.13 -0.33 8.60
C TYR A 119 12.65 -0.46 8.70
N ILE A 120 13.42 0.49 8.16
CA ILE A 120 14.89 0.49 8.27
C ILE A 120 15.30 0.56 9.75
N LYS A 121 14.72 1.50 10.52
CA LYS A 121 14.97 1.63 11.96
C LYS A 121 14.60 0.37 12.73
N GLY A 122 13.43 -0.21 12.45
CA GLY A 122 12.98 -1.45 13.06
C GLY A 122 13.91 -2.64 12.78
N TYR A 123 14.39 -2.77 11.55
CA TYR A 123 15.38 -3.79 11.19
C TYR A 123 16.68 -3.63 11.98
N LEU A 124 17.22 -2.41 12.06
CA LEU A 124 18.44 -2.10 12.80
C LEU A 124 18.28 -2.43 14.28
N GLN A 125 17.18 -1.99 14.90
CA GLN A 125 16.92 -2.24 16.31
C GLN A 125 16.77 -3.75 16.61
N MET A 126 15.98 -4.47 15.82
CA MET A 126 15.67 -5.87 16.09
C MET A 126 16.82 -6.83 15.77
N SER A 127 17.66 -6.49 14.78
CA SER A 127 18.75 -7.36 14.32
C SER A 127 20.09 -7.01 14.94
N TRP A 128 20.39 -5.71 15.08
CA TRP A 128 21.69 -5.23 15.53
C TRP A 128 21.66 -4.67 16.95
N GLY A 129 20.52 -4.23 17.47
CA GLY A 129 20.39 -3.74 18.85
C GLY A 129 20.98 -4.69 19.90
N PRO A 130 20.67 -6.00 19.87
CA PRO A 130 21.26 -6.96 20.81
C PRO A 130 22.77 -7.12 20.69
N VAL A 131 23.33 -6.96 19.49
CA VAL A 131 24.78 -7.05 19.24
C VAL A 131 25.48 -5.81 19.76
N VAL A 132 24.95 -4.62 19.45
CA VAL A 132 25.51 -3.34 19.90
C VAL A 132 25.48 -3.25 21.43
N ALA A 133 24.38 -3.65 22.07
CA ALA A 133 24.28 -3.66 23.53
C ALA A 133 25.31 -4.56 24.24
N ARG A 134 25.92 -5.51 23.53
CA ARG A 134 26.99 -6.37 24.05
C ARG A 134 28.39 -5.76 23.89
N LEU A 135 28.52 -4.71 23.08
CA LEU A 135 29.77 -3.96 22.87
C LEU A 135 29.87 -2.75 23.82
N ASP A 136 28.74 -2.26 24.30
CA ASP A 136 28.65 -1.10 25.20
C ASP A 136 28.71 -1.49 26.70
N GLY A 137 28.95 -2.76 27.04
CA GLY A 137 29.06 -3.29 28.40
C GLY A 137 30.44 -3.86 28.69
#